data_AF-A0A380AKP1-F1
#
_entry.id   AF-A0A380AKP1-F1
#
_cell.length_a   1.000
_cell.length_b   1.000
_cell.length_c   1.000
_cell.angle_alpha   90.00
_cell.angle_beta   90.00
_cell.angle_gamma   90.00
#
_symmetry.space_group_name_H-M   'P 1'
#
loop_
_entity.id
_entity.type
_entity.pdbx_description
1 polymer ?
#
loop_
_entity_poly.entity_id
_entity_poly.type
_entity_poly.pdbx_seq_one_letter_code
_entity_poly.pdbx_strand_id
1 'polypeptide(L)'
;MRILIALGGNALLKRGEAMTAENQRRNVVIACEAISRLDGKHQIIISHGNGPQVGLLALQSESYADKVEPYPFDVFGRGKPGDDWLHAGAGAT
;
A
#
# COMPACT_ATOMS: atom_id res chain seq x y z
N MET A 1 12.12 -9.53 -20.21
CA MET A 1 12.54 -8.23 -19.64
C MET A 1 11.94 -8.06 -18.26
N ARG A 2 12.61 -7.38 -17.35
CA ARG A 2 12.10 -7.09 -16.01
C ARG A 2 11.58 -5.66 -15.96
N ILE A 3 10.38 -5.46 -15.43
CA ILE A 3 9.70 -4.16 -15.37
C ILE A 3 9.38 -3.87 -13.91
N LEU A 4 9.78 -2.69 -13.44
CA LEU A 4 9.38 -2.15 -12.15
C LEU A 4 8.24 -1.16 -12.36
N ILE A 5 7.12 -1.37 -11.67
CA ILE A 5 5.95 -0.50 -11.68
C ILE A 5 5.83 0.12 -10.29
N ALA A 6 5.94 1.45 -10.23
CA ALA A 6 5.77 2.23 -8.99
C ALA A 6 4.41 2.92 -9.00
N LEU A 7 3.48 2.43 -8.18
CA LEU A 7 2.17 3.03 -7.99
C LEU A 7 2.25 4.16 -6.95
N GLY A 8 1.71 5.34 -7.25
CA GLY A 8 1.58 6.38 -6.22
C GLY A 8 0.62 5.93 -5.11
N GLY A 9 0.79 6.40 -3.88
CA GLY A 9 -0.15 6.07 -2.79
C GLY A 9 -1.59 6.53 -3.08
N ASN A 10 -1.73 7.58 -3.89
CA ASN A 10 -3.03 8.07 -4.39
C ASN A 10 -3.66 7.16 -5.47
N ALA A 11 -2.91 6.18 -5.99
CA ALA A 11 -3.47 5.14 -6.84
C ALA A 11 -4.25 4.11 -6.03
N LEU A 12 -3.93 3.94 -4.74
CA LEU A 12 -4.64 3.05 -3.83
C LEU A 12 -5.83 3.76 -3.16
N LEU A 13 -5.76 5.06 -2.96
CA LEU A 13 -6.88 5.85 -2.46
C LEU A 13 -6.94 7.20 -3.17
N LYS A 14 -8.01 7.46 -3.92
CA LYS A 14 -8.12 8.67 -4.72
C LYS A 14 -8.48 9.87 -3.84
N ARG A 15 -8.03 11.06 -4.26
CA ARG A 15 -8.38 12.31 -3.58
C ARG A 15 -9.90 12.48 -3.53
N GLY A 16 -10.43 12.73 -2.34
CA GLY A 16 -11.86 12.94 -2.11
C GLY A 16 -12.66 11.65 -1.88
N GLU A 17 -12.06 10.46 -2.02
CA GLU A 17 -12.71 9.23 -1.57
C GLU A 17 -12.66 9.11 -0.05
N ALA A 18 -13.72 8.55 0.54
CA ALA A 18 -13.70 8.15 1.94
C ALA A 18 -12.57 7.13 2.17
N MET A 19 -11.85 7.27 3.28
CA MET A 19 -10.72 6.40 3.66
C MET A 19 -11.17 5.02 4.16
N THR A 20 -11.91 4.27 3.34
CA THR A 20 -12.40 2.94 3.68
C THR A 20 -11.54 1.84 3.06
N ALA A 21 -11.46 0.69 3.71
CA ALA A 21 -10.79 -0.49 3.16
C ALA A 21 -11.39 -0.92 1.82
N GLU A 22 -12.70 -0.74 1.65
CA GLU A 22 -13.41 -1.10 0.42
C GLU A 22 -13.02 -0.20 -0.76
N ASN A 23 -12.93 1.12 -0.55
CA ASN A 23 -12.44 2.04 -1.59
C ASN A 23 -10.99 1.69 -1.99
N GLN A 24 -10.14 1.35 -1.01
CA GLN A 24 -8.77 0.93 -1.29
C GLN A 24 -8.72 -0.38 -2.10
N ARG A 25 -9.49 -1.39 -1.71
CA ARG A 25 -9.57 -2.67 -2.42
C ARG A 25 -10.03 -2.48 -3.86
N ARG A 26 -11.08 -1.68 -4.08
CA ARG A 26 -11.57 -1.36 -5.43
C ARG A 26 -10.48 -0.73 -6.31
N ASN A 27 -9.74 0.23 -5.76
CA ASN A 27 -8.66 0.89 -6.51
C ASN A 27 -7.47 -0.05 -6.80
N VAL A 28 -7.12 -0.94 -5.86
CA VAL A 28 -6.11 -1.99 -6.09
C VAL A 28 -6.52 -2.88 -7.27
N VAL A 29 -7.79 -3.32 -7.32
CA VAL A 29 -8.29 -4.17 -8.42
C VAL A 29 -8.12 -3.46 -9.77
N ILE A 30 -8.50 -2.18 -9.86
CA ILE A 30 -8.34 -1.38 -11.09
C ILE A 30 -6.87 -1.28 -11.51
N ALA A 31 -5.95 -1.08 -10.55
CA ALA A 31 -4.52 -1.04 -10.83
C ALA A 31 -4.01 -2.41 -11.34
N CYS A 32 -4.43 -3.50 -10.71
CA CYS A 32 -4.08 -4.86 -11.13
C CYS A 32 -4.60 -5.20 -12.53
N GLU A 33 -5.83 -4.81 -12.88
CA GLU A 33 -6.40 -4.99 -14.22
C GLU A 33 -5.63 -4.24 -15.31
N ALA A 34 -5.07 -3.07 -14.99
CA ALA A 34 -4.21 -2.34 -15.91
C ALA A 34 -2.85 -3.05 -16.09
N ILE A 35 -2.28 -3.55 -14.99
CA ILE A 35 -0.97 -4.22 -14.97
C ILE A 35 -1.03 -5.60 -15.63
N SER A 36 -2.12 -6.35 -15.49
CA SER A 36 -2.26 -7.71 -16.02
C SER A 36 -2.09 -7.79 -17.54
N ARG A 37 -2.27 -6.68 -18.26
CA ARG A 37 -2.01 -6.59 -19.71
C ARG A 37 -0.54 -6.77 -20.09
N LEU A 38 0.36 -6.62 -19.12
CA LEU A 38 1.80 -6.79 -19.27
C LEU A 38 2.26 -8.21 -18.87
N ASP A 39 1.35 -9.02 -18.34
CA ASP A 39 1.64 -10.36 -17.84
C ASP A 39 2.02 -11.34 -18.98
N GLY A 40 2.75 -12.40 -18.63
CA GLY A 40 3.16 -13.46 -19.56
C GLY A 40 4.34 -13.12 -20.50
N LYS A 41 4.77 -11.86 -20.57
CA LYS A 41 5.92 -11.43 -21.40
C LYS A 41 7.09 -10.85 -20.58
N HIS A 42 6.83 -10.49 -19.33
CA HIS A 42 7.75 -9.73 -18.50
C HIS A 42 7.75 -10.25 -17.06
N GLN A 43 8.90 -10.15 -16.39
CA GLN A 43 8.95 -10.27 -14.94
C GLN A 43 8.55 -8.92 -14.34
N ILE A 44 7.43 -8.88 -13.63
CA ILE A 44 6.87 -7.63 -13.10
C ILE A 44 7.21 -7.54 -11.60
N ILE A 45 7.78 -6.40 -11.20
CA ILE A 45 7.96 -6.01 -9.80
C ILE A 45 7.04 -4.81 -9.55
N ILE A 46 6.23 -4.87 -8.49
CA ILE A 46 5.30 -3.81 -8.12
C ILE A 46 5.73 -3.21 -6.80
N SER A 47 5.77 -1.88 -6.75
CA SER A 47 5.93 -1.11 -5.53
C SER A 47 4.80 -0.09 -5.44
N HIS A 48 4.51 0.41 -4.24
CA HIS A 48 3.55 1.49 -4.08
C HIS A 48 3.94 2.46 -2.96
N GLY A 49 3.47 3.71 -3.09
CA GLY A 49 3.46 4.65 -1.97
C GLY A 49 2.33 4.33 -0.98
N ASN A 50 2.48 4.76 0.27
CA ASN A 50 1.50 4.53 1.35
C ASN A 50 1.07 5.83 2.07
N GLY A 51 1.33 6.99 1.46
CA GLY A 51 1.11 8.31 2.07
C GLY A 51 -0.28 8.50 2.68
N PRO A 52 -1.39 8.26 1.95
CA PRO A 52 -2.72 8.35 2.53
C PRO A 52 -2.92 7.41 3.72
N GLN A 53 -2.44 6.17 3.63
CA GLN A 53 -2.59 5.16 4.68
C GLN A 53 -1.83 5.53 5.95
N VAL A 54 -0.57 5.95 5.82
CA VAL A 54 0.26 6.43 6.93
C VAL A 54 -0.34 7.69 7.56
N GLY A 55 -0.87 8.61 6.74
CA GLY A 55 -1.54 9.80 7.21
C GLY A 55 -2.77 9.50 8.08
N LEU A 56 -3.59 8.52 7.68
CA LEU A 56 -4.73 8.09 8.50
C LEU A 56 -4.30 7.47 9.83
N LEU A 57 -3.28 6.61 9.82
CA LEU A 57 -2.76 5.99 11.05
C LEU A 57 -2.21 7.03 12.01
N ALA A 58 -1.50 8.04 11.50
CA ALA A 58 -1.02 9.16 12.30
C ALA A 58 -2.19 9.95 12.91
N LEU A 59 -3.22 10.30 12.12
CA LEU A 59 -4.42 10.99 12.62
C LEU A 59 -5.16 10.17 13.68
N GLN A 60 -5.24 8.85 13.49
CA GLN A 60 -5.84 7.94 14.46
C GLN A 60 -5.01 7.93 15.75
N SER A 61 -3.69 7.80 15.66
CA SER A 61 -2.79 7.85 16.84
C SER A 61 -2.95 9.14 17.62
N GLU A 62 -2.94 10.29 16.94
CA GLU A 62 -3.15 11.60 17.56
C GLU A 62 -4.52 11.71 18.26
N SER A 63 -5.56 11.05 17.71
CA SER A 63 -6.91 11.06 18.29
C SER A 63 -7.02 10.26 19.61
N TYR A 64 -6.00 9.47 19.97
CA TYR A 64 -5.94 8.70 21.22
C TYR A 64 -4.76 9.12 22.13
N ALA A 65 -4.10 10.24 21.83
CA ALA A 65 -2.90 10.71 22.53
C ALA A 65 -3.13 10.98 24.02
N ASP A 66 -4.38 11.20 24.45
CA ASP A 66 -4.77 11.38 25.86
C ASP A 66 -4.73 10.07 26.67
N LYS A 67 -4.70 8.91 26.00
CA LYS A 67 -4.74 7.58 26.63
C LYS A 67 -3.48 6.76 26.41
N VAL A 68 -2.82 6.95 25.28
CA VAL A 68 -1.65 6.19 24.86
C VAL A 68 -0.67 7.14 24.21
N GLU A 69 0.61 7.03 24.58
CA GLU A 69 1.69 7.77 23.92
C GLU A 69 1.66 7.51 22.40
N PRO A 70 1.58 8.56 21.56
CA PRO A 70 1.60 8.39 20.11
C PRO A 70 2.88 7.70 19.63
N TYR A 71 2.75 6.83 18.64
CA TYR A 71 3.92 6.26 17.98
C TYR A 71 4.63 7.35 17.15
N PRO A 72 5.98 7.36 17.12
CA PRO A 72 6.73 8.20 16.21
C PRO A 72 6.30 7.98 14.75
N PHE A 73 6.26 9.06 13.96
CA PHE A 73 5.71 9.02 12.60
C PHE A 73 6.42 8.01 11.68
N ASP A 74 7.72 7.80 11.86
CA ASP A 74 8.53 6.86 11.08
C ASP A 74 8.18 5.38 11.33
N VAL A 75 7.39 5.09 12.37
CA VAL A 75 6.91 3.74 12.68
C VAL A 75 5.70 3.35 11.81
N PHE A 76 4.83 4.29 11.43
CA PHE A 76 3.58 3.99 10.70
C PHE A 76 3.79 3.39 9.30
N GLY A 77 4.96 3.58 8.70
CA GLY A 77 5.33 3.05 7.39
C GLY A 77 6.08 1.72 7.43
N ARG A 78 6.44 1.22 8.61
CA ARG A 78 7.17 -0.06 8.75
C ARG A 78 6.17 -1.20 8.72
N GLY A 79 6.37 -2.15 7.81
CA GLY A 79 5.74 -3.47 7.94
C GLY A 79 6.13 -4.12 9.27
N LYS A 80 5.37 -5.12 9.74
CA LYS A 80 5.77 -5.86 10.94
C LYS A 80 7.16 -6.48 10.70
N PRO A 81 8.05 -6.55 11.71
CA PRO A 81 9.24 -7.37 11.60
C PRO A 81 8.83 -8.81 11.23
N GLY A 82 9.19 -9.27 10.02
CA GLY A 82 8.78 -10.57 9.46
C GLY A 82 7.74 -10.51 8.33
N ASP A 83 7.05 -9.39 8.11
CA ASP A 83 6.21 -9.14 6.93
C ASP A 83 7.09 -8.64 5.75
N ASP A 84 8.19 -9.34 5.47
CA ASP A 84 9.03 -9.08 4.30
C ASP A 84 8.25 -9.49 3.05
N TRP A 85 7.56 -8.51 2.44
CA TRP A 85 6.96 -8.61 1.11
C TRP A 85 7.96 -9.05 0.02
N LEU A 86 9.26 -9.06 0.33
CA LEU A 86 10.34 -9.65 -0.48
C LEU A 86 10.16 -11.16 -0.72
N HIS A 87 9.41 -11.88 0.11
CA HIS A 87 9.18 -13.33 -0.05
C HIS A 87 7.82 -13.71 -0.66
N ALA A 88 6.88 -12.76 -0.81
CA ALA A 88 5.53 -13.05 -1.32
C ALA A 88 5.45 -13.25 -2.85
N GLY A 89 6.55 -13.10 -3.59
CA GLY A 89 6.61 -13.26 -5.05
C GLY A 89 7.11 -14.61 -5.55
N ALA A 90 7.43 -15.57 -4.68
CA ALA A 90 8.10 -16.83 -5.07
C ALA A 90 7.21 -18.09 -5.06
N GLY A 91 5.88 -17.96 -4.98
CA GLY A 91 5.01 -19.10 -4.69
C GLY A 91 3.66 -19.16 -5.41
N ALA A 92 3.52 -18.59 -6.60
CA ALA A 92 2.34 -18.81 -7.44
C ALA A 92 2.76 -19.47 -8.77
N THR A 93 2.86 -20.81 -8.72
CA THR A 93 2.55 -21.70 -9.86
C THR A 93 1.05 -21.88 -9.96
#